data_AF-A0A7V9BT98-F1
#
_entry.id   AF-A0A7V9BT98-F1
#
_cell.length_a   1.000
_cell.length_b   1.000
_cell.length_c   1.000
_cell.angle_alpha   90.00
_cell.angle_beta   90.00
_cell.angle_gamma   90.00
#
_symmetry.space_group_name_H-M   'P 1'
#
loop_
_entity.id
_entity.type
_entity.pdbx_description
1 polymer ?
#
loop_
_entity_poly.entity_id
_entity_poly.type
_entity_poly.pdbx_seq_one_letter_code
_entity_poly.pdbx_strand_id
1 'polypeptide(L)' 'MVLAFQPPLDPMLARLKEEIPKGEGWLYEPKWDGFRALVFAAGDSIEMFSRDRKPLGRYFPELLPALT' A
#
# COMPACT_ATOMS: atom_id res chain seq x y z
N MET A 1 10.98 16.93 -5.01
CA MET A 1 9.56 17.08 -4.59
C MET A 1 9.42 16.56 -3.17
N VAL A 2 8.50 17.11 -2.37
CA VAL A 2 8.25 16.67 -0.99
C VAL A 2 6.82 16.14 -0.92
N LEU A 3 6.58 15.06 -0.19
CA LEU A 3 5.25 14.51 0.02
C LEU A 3 4.41 15.48 0.87
N ALA A 4 3.10 15.54 0.59
CA ALA A 4 2.16 16.37 1.35
C ALA A 4 1.91 15.86 2.79
N PHE A 5 2.50 14.71 3.15
CA PHE A 5 2.34 14.03 4.43
C PHE A 5 3.62 13.28 4.77
N GLN A 6 3.81 12.96 6.05
CA GLN A 6 5.01 12.30 6.54
C GLN A 6 4.85 10.78 6.57
N PRO A 7 5.69 10.00 5.87
CA PRO A 7 5.73 8.54 5.98
C PRO A 7 6.30 8.05 7.33
N PRO A 8 5.99 6.81 7.75
CA PRO A 8 4.99 5.91 7.16
C PRO A 8 3.59 6.21 7.69
N LEU A 9 2.59 6.10 6.80
CA LEU A 9 1.17 6.11 7.17
C LEU A 9 0.68 4.69 7.49
N ASP A 10 -0.40 4.60 8.26
CA ASP A 10 -1.10 3.33 8.46
C ASP A 10 -2.03 3.02 7.29
N PRO A 11 -2.06 1.77 6.81
CA PRO A 11 -3.02 1.37 5.79
C PRO A 11 -4.44 1.27 6.38
N MET A 12 -5.44 1.70 5.61
CA MET A 12 -6.84 1.45 5.94
C MET A 12 -7.12 -0.06 5.96
N LEU A 13 -7.73 -0.56 7.04
CA LEU A 13 -8.10 -1.97 7.18
C LEU A 13 -9.54 -2.23 6.71
N ALA A 14 -9.77 -3.41 6.15
CA ALA A 14 -11.11 -3.87 5.80
C ALA A 14 -11.84 -4.38 7.05
N ARG A 15 -13.16 -4.17 7.10
CA ARG A 15 -14.03 -4.78 8.10
C ARG A 15 -14.48 -6.15 7.60
N LEU A 16 -14.35 -7.18 8.42
CA LEU A 16 -14.87 -8.52 8.11
C LEU A 16 -16.40 -8.45 7.97
N LYS A 17 -16.91 -9.04 6.89
CA LYS A 17 -18.34 -9.17 6.57
C LYS A 17 -18.59 -10.55 6.01
N GLU A 18 -19.75 -11.12 6.33
CA GLU A 18 -20.19 -12.43 5.84
C GLU A 18 -20.63 -12.35 4.37
N GLU A 19 -21.20 -11.22 3.96
CA GLU A 19 -21.63 -10.97 2.59
C GLU A 19 -20.89 -9.78 1.98
N ILE A 20 -20.69 -9.84 0.66
CA ILE A 20 -20.16 -8.71 -0.12
C ILE A 20 -21.18 -7.56 -0.07
N PRO A 21 -20.78 -6.34 0.30
CA PRO A 21 -21.67 -5.18 0.34
C PRO A 21 -22.32 -4.89 -1.02
N LYS A 22 -23.58 -4.45 -1.00
CA LYS A 22 -24.40 -4.15 -2.20
C LYS A 22 -24.94 -2.73 -2.11
N GLY A 23 -25.35 -2.18 -3.26
CA GLY A 23 -25.96 -0.87 -3.37
C GLY A 23 -25.06 0.16 -4.07
N GLU A 24 -25.57 1.37 -4.23
CA GLU A 24 -24.85 2.45 -4.90
C GLU A 24 -23.61 2.89 -4.10
N GLY A 25 -22.54 3.26 -4.81
CA GLY A 25 -21.29 3.74 -4.20
C GLY A 25 -20.28 2.66 -3.83
N TRP A 26 -20.58 1.38 -4.02
CA TRP A 26 -19.61 0.30 -3.84
C TRP A 26 -18.80 0.03 -5.12
N LEU A 27 -17.49 -0.12 -4.96
CA LEU A 27 -16.57 -0.63 -5.97
C LEU A 27 -15.99 -1.97 -5.49
N TYR A 28 -15.66 -2.86 -6.42
CA TYR A 28 -15.21 -4.21 -6.13
C TYR A 28 -13.85 -4.49 -6.75
N GLU A 29 -12.92 -4.99 -5.94
CA GLU A 29 -11.59 -5.39 -6.37
C GLU A 29 -11.29 -6.83 -5.90
N PRO A 30 -10.54 -7.64 -6.67
CA PRO A 30 -10.08 -8.94 -6.22
C PRO A 30 -9.22 -8.83 -4.96
N LYS A 31 -9.44 -9.70 -3.98
CA LYS A 31 -8.58 -9.79 -2.81
C LYS A 31 -7.34 -10.62 -3.14
N TRP A 32 -6.20 -9.96 -3.31
CA TRP A 32 -4.90 -10.61 -3.45
C TRP A 32 -4.39 -11.15 -2.10
N ASP A 33 -3.67 -12.27 -2.14
CA ASP A 33 -2.97 -12.83 -0.98
C ASP A 33 -1.46 -12.60 -1.12
N GLY A 34 -0.89 -11.88 -0.16
CA GLY A 34 0.48 -11.39 -0.23
C GLY A 34 0.76 -10.31 0.82
N PHE A 35 1.87 -9.61 0.66
CA PHE A 35 2.24 -8.50 1.56
C PHE A 35 1.63 -7.19 1.10
N ARG A 36 0.93 -6.49 2.00
CA ARG A 36 0.55 -5.10 1.74
C ARG A 36 1.79 -4.22 1.86
N ALA A 37 2.11 -3.50 0.79
CA ALA A 37 3.16 -2.50 0.75
C ALA A 37 2.55 -1.11 0.53
N LEU A 38 2.99 -0.13 1.33
CA LEU A 38 2.78 1.29 1.07
C LEU A 38 4.06 1.86 0.47
N VAL A 39 3.94 2.45 -0.73
CA VAL A 39 5.05 3.05 -1.46
C VAL A 39 4.92 4.57 -1.38
N PHE A 40 6.00 5.22 -0.94
CA PHE A 40 6.12 6.66 -0.85
C PHE A 40 7.19 7.10 -1.86
N ALA A 41 6.78 7.77 -2.93
CA ALA A 41 7.66 8.21 -4.00
C ALA A 41 7.73 9.75 -4.03
N ALA A 42 8.94 10.31 -3.91
CA ALA A 42 9.18 11.75 -3.82
C ALA A 42 10.41 12.15 -4.66
N GLY A 43 10.20 12.49 -5.94
CA GLY A 43 11.32 12.62 -6.88
C GLY A 43 12.03 11.27 -7.03
N ASP A 44 13.35 11.25 -6.85
CA ASP A 44 14.17 10.03 -6.98
C ASP A 44 14.19 9.16 -5.69
N SER A 45 13.44 9.55 -4.65
CA SER A 45 13.37 8.82 -3.38
C SER A 45 12.14 7.93 -3.35
N ILE A 46 12.34 6.63 -3.13
CA ILE A 46 11.29 5.63 -2.97
C ILE A 46 11.48 4.90 -1.64
N GLU A 47 10.47 4.96 -0.78
CA GLU A 47 10.40 4.19 0.46
C GLU A 47 9.22 3.23 0.43
N MET A 48 9.43 2.01 0.94
CA MET A 48 8.40 0.97 0.97
C MET A 48 8.25 0.41 2.37
N PHE A 49 7.02 0.38 2.88
CA PHE A 49 6.70 -0.12 4.21
C PHE A 49 5.62 -1.20 4.18
N SER A 50 5.74 -2.20 5.04
CA SER A 50 4.71 -3.22 5.25
C SER A 50 3.50 -2.64 6.00
N ARG A 51 2.44 -3.43 6.12
CA ARG A 51 1.28 -3.12 6.97
C ARG A 51 1.67 -2.70 8.39
N ASP A 52 2.70 -3.33 8.97
CA ASP A 52 3.15 -3.10 10.34
C ASP A 52 4.38 -2.15 10.37
N ARG A 53 4.51 -1.28 9.36
CA ARG A 53 5.55 -0.24 9.21
C ARG A 53 7.00 -0.76 9.13
N LYS A 54 7.21 -2.03 8.77
CA LYS A 54 8.57 -2.56 8.58
C LYS A 54 9.10 -2.17 7.20
N PRO A 55 10.36 -1.75 7.06
CA PRO A 55 10.96 -1.49 5.75
C PRO A 55 10.90 -2.73 4.86
N LEU A 56 10.33 -2.59 3.66
CA LEU A 56 10.17 -3.68 2.70
C LEU A 56 11.15 -3.65 1.53
N GLY A 57 11.76 -2.49 1.23
CA GLY A 57 12.61 -2.33 0.03
C GLY A 57 13.75 -3.34 -0.05
N ARG A 58 14.38 -3.71 1.08
CA ARG A 58 15.45 -4.73 1.10
C ARG A 58 14.99 -6.16 0.76
N TYR A 59 13.70 -6.44 0.90
CA TYR A 59 13.13 -7.76 0.67
C TYR A 59 12.58 -7.91 -0.75
N PHE A 60 12.27 -6.80 -1.41
CA PHE A 60 11.74 -6.75 -2.77
C PHE A 60 12.50 -5.71 -3.62
N PRO A 61 13.84 -5.78 -3.71
CA PRO A 61 14.64 -4.79 -4.44
C PRO A 61 14.28 -4.72 -5.93
N GLU A 62 13.76 -5.82 -6.50
CA GLU A 62 13.30 -5.92 -7.89
C GLU A 62 12.11 -5.01 -8.21
N LEU A 63 11.38 -4.53 -7.19
CA LEU A 63 10.27 -3.60 -7.39
C LEU A 63 10.73 -2.15 -7.56
N LEU A 64 11.91 -1.78 -7.04
CA LEU A 64 12.39 -0.38 -7.09
C LEU A 64 12.52 0.17 -8.52
N PRO A 65 13.09 -0.56 -9.50
CA PRO A 65 13.16 -0.08 -10.89
C PRO A 65 11.79 0.12 -11.54
N ALA A 66 10.75 -0.58 -11.09
CA ALA A 66 9.39 -0.45 -11.63
C ALA A 66 8.59 0.70 -11.00
N LEU A 67 9.12 1.33 -9.94
CA LEU A 67 8.47 2.39 -9.17
C LEU A 67 9.08 3.78 -9.43
N THR A 68 10.13 3.85 -10.25
CA THR A 68 10.79 5.09 -10.70
C THR A 68 10.21 5.52 -12.05
#